data_AF-A0AAJ2NTX4-F1
#
_entry.id   AF-A0AAJ2NTX4-F1
#
_cell.length_a   1.000
_cell.length_b   1.000
_cell.length_c   1.000
_cell.angle_alpha   90.00
_cell.angle_beta   90.00
_cell.angle_gamma   90.00
#
_symmetry.space_group_name_H-M   'P 1'
#
loop_
_entity.id
_entity.type
_entity.pdbx_description
1 polymer ?
#
loop_
_entity_poly.entity_id
_entity_poly.type
_entity_poly.pdbx_seq_one_letter_code
_entity_poly.pdbx_strand_id
1 'polypeptide(L)'
;IPKKNDPKKKRPLGIPAFYDKLVQQIMVFILEVIYEPVFEDTSHGYRPNKSCHTALYQVKQQFTGTKWWIEGDIKGFFDNINH
;
A
#
# COMPACT_ATOMS: atom_id res chain seq x y z
N ILE A 1 5.52 -1.04 -17.27
CA ILE A 1 6.65 -1.89 -16.79
C ILE A 1 6.16 -3.32 -16.61
N PRO A 2 6.88 -4.37 -17.07
CA PRO A 2 6.48 -5.77 -16.86
C PRO A 2 6.28 -6.09 -15.37
N LYS A 3 5.25 -6.87 -15.02
CA LYS A 3 5.06 -7.36 -13.65
C LYS A 3 6.13 -8.41 -13.34
N LYS A 4 6.71 -8.36 -12.13
CA LYS A 4 7.73 -9.31 -11.65
C LYS A 4 7.29 -10.79 -11.78
N ASN A 5 6.00 -11.06 -11.60
CA ASN A 5 5.44 -12.42 -11.60
C ASN A 5 4.92 -12.87 -12.97
N ASP A 6 4.74 -11.95 -13.94
CA ASP A 6 4.24 -12.30 -15.27
C ASP A 6 4.80 -11.31 -16.32
N PRO A 7 5.84 -11.71 -17.08
CA PRO A 7 6.47 -10.83 -18.08
C PRO A 7 5.53 -10.49 -19.25
N LYS A 8 4.42 -11.22 -19.44
CA LYS A 8 3.41 -10.92 -20.48
C LYS A 8 2.46 -9.79 -20.06
N LYS A 9 2.33 -9.51 -18.76
CA LYS A 9 1.47 -8.44 -18.23
C LYS A 9 2.27 -7.18 -17.92
N LYS A 10 1.94 -6.08 -18.58
CA LYS A 10 2.53 -4.76 -18.33
C LYS A 10 1.67 -4.00 -17.31
N ARG A 11 2.32 -3.37 -16.31
CA ARG A 11 1.71 -2.30 -15.51
C ARG A 11 1.70 -1.02 -16.34
N PRO A 12 0.52 -0.43 -16.64
CA PRO A 12 0.48 0.92 -17.16
C PRO A 12 1.03 1.86 -16.10
N LEU A 13 1.83 2.85 -16.50
CA LEU A 13 2.24 3.94 -15.64
C LEU A 13 1.54 5.19 -16.16
N GLY A 14 0.66 5.77 -15.35
CA GLY A 14 0.27 7.16 -15.54
C GLY A 14 1.42 8.01 -15.02
N ILE A 15 2.23 8.59 -15.91
CA ILE A 15 3.26 9.55 -15.52
C ILE A 15 2.62 10.93 -15.64
N PRO A 16 2.19 11.55 -14.54
CA PRO A 16 1.60 12.88 -14.57
C PRO A 16 2.65 13.95 -14.85
N ALA A 17 2.21 15.14 -15.26
CA ALA A 17 3.10 16.28 -15.48
C ALA A 17 3.77 16.71 -14.16
N PHE A 18 4.87 17.47 -14.23
CA PHE A 18 5.59 17.90 -13.02
C PHE A 18 4.70 18.69 -12.04
N TYR A 19 3.91 19.63 -12.56
CA TYR A 19 2.97 20.41 -11.75
C TYR A 19 1.90 19.53 -11.09
N ASP A 20 1.39 18.53 -11.81
CA ASP A 20 0.41 17.59 -11.26
C ASP A 20 1.01 16.75 -10.12
N LYS A 21 2.28 16.35 -10.22
CA LYS A 21 2.98 15.65 -9.12
C LYS A 21 3.07 16.51 -7.88
N LEU A 22 3.34 17.81 -8.04
CA LEU A 22 3.40 18.75 -6.92
C LEU A 22 2.04 18.86 -6.23
N VAL A 23 0.97 19.02 -7.01
CA VAL A 23 -0.41 19.08 -6.49
C VAL A 23 -0.79 17.77 -5.79
N GLN A 24 -0.50 16.62 -6.41
CA GLN A 24 -0.73 15.31 -5.80
C GLN A 24 0.02 15.16 -4.48
N GLN A 25 1.27 15.63 -4.41
CA GLN A 25 2.06 15.55 -3.18
C GLN A 25 1.46 16.40 -2.05
N ILE A 26 0.97 17.61 -2.37
CA ILE A 26 0.26 18.45 -1.39
C ILE A 26 -1.02 17.77 -0.91
N MET A 27 -1.78 17.15 -1.82
CA MET A 27 -2.97 16.39 -1.46
C MET A 27 -2.62 15.22 -0.53
N VAL A 28 -1.53 14.49 -0.78
CA VAL A 28 -1.05 13.42 0.10
C VAL A 28 -0.81 13.94 1.52
N PHE A 29 -0.10 15.06 1.68
CA PHE A 29 0.15 15.63 3.02
C PHE A 29 -1.14 15.96 3.79
N ILE A 30 -2.14 16.53 3.10
CA ILE A 30 -3.42 16.87 3.74
C ILE A 30 -4.18 15.59 4.13
N LEU A 31 -4.24 14.61 3.23
CA LEU A 31 -4.95 13.35 3.46
C LEU A 31 -4.26 12.52 4.55
N GLU A 32 -2.94 12.52 4.62
CA GLU A 32 -2.17 11.84 5.68
C GLU A 32 -2.58 12.36 7.05
N VAL A 33 -2.67 13.67 7.26
CA VAL A 33 -3.07 14.25 8.56
C VAL A 33 -4.49 13.81 8.97
N ILE A 34 -5.39 13.63 8.00
CA ILE A 34 -6.78 13.26 8.26
C ILE A 34 -6.92 11.75 8.54
N TYR A 35 -6.26 10.91 7.73
CA TYR A 35 -6.47 9.47 7.76
C TYR A 35 -5.50 8.72 8.67
N GLU A 36 -4.30 9.25 8.95
CA GLU A 36 -3.35 8.60 9.86
C GLU A 36 -3.91 8.26 11.25
N PRO A 37 -4.71 9.12 11.92
CA PRO A 37 -5.34 8.75 13.19
C PRO A 37 -6.50 7.75 13.05
N VAL A 38 -7.02 7.54 11.83
CA VAL A 38 -8.14 6.62 11.55
C VAL A 38 -7.65 5.23 11.14
N PHE A 39 -6.43 5.13 10.58
CA PHE A 39 -5.87 3.87 10.14
C PHE A 39 -5.63 2.90 11.30
N GLU A 40 -5.99 1.63 11.09
CA GLU A 40 -5.74 0.56 12.04
C GLU A 40 -4.25 0.33 12.28
N ASP A 41 -3.85 -0.01 13.50
CA ASP A 41 -2.45 -0.24 13.86
C ASP A 41 -1.77 -1.37 13.07
N THR A 42 -2.56 -2.38 12.66
CA THR A 42 -2.13 -3.54 11.84
C THR A 42 -1.90 -3.17 10.37
N SER A 43 -2.29 -1.97 9.93
CA SER A 43 -2.04 -1.47 8.58
C SER A 43 -0.65 -0.82 8.50
N HIS A 44 0.24 -1.38 7.67
CA HIS A 44 1.63 -0.90 7.53
C HIS A 44 1.97 -0.32 6.15
N GLY A 45 1.12 -0.52 5.15
CA GLY A 45 1.40 -0.12 3.78
C GLY A 45 1.21 1.38 3.58
N TYR A 46 2.15 2.03 2.88
CA TYR A 46 2.06 3.44 2.45
C TYR A 46 1.80 4.46 3.57
N ARG A 47 2.23 4.17 4.80
CA ARG A 47 2.03 5.03 5.97
C ARG A 47 3.35 5.61 6.49
N PRO A 48 3.33 6.83 7.05
CA PRO A 48 4.51 7.39 7.71
C PRO A 48 4.94 6.51 8.89
N ASN A 49 6.25 6.36 9.10
CA ASN A 49 6.85 5.57 10.19
C ASN A 49 6.50 4.06 10.21
N LYS A 50 5.84 3.53 9.16
CA LYS A 50 5.55 2.10 9.00
C LYS A 50 6.29 1.54 7.78
N SER A 51 6.67 0.28 7.86
CA SER A 51 7.40 -0.42 6.78
C SER A 51 7.11 -1.92 6.79
N CYS A 52 7.56 -2.63 5.75
CA CYS A 52 7.48 -4.10 5.70
C CYS A 52 8.11 -4.76 6.93
N HIS A 53 9.17 -4.18 7.49
CA HIS A 53 9.81 -4.70 8.70
C HIS A 53 8.93 -4.56 9.94
N THR A 54 8.21 -3.45 10.07
CA THR A 54 7.25 -3.27 11.17
C THR A 54 6.11 -4.29 11.10
N ALA A 55 5.65 -4.63 9.89
CA ALA A 55 4.62 -5.65 9.69
C ALA A 55 5.12 -7.05 10.11
N LEU A 56 6.32 -7.43 9.67
CA LEU A 56 6.93 -8.71 10.04
C LEU A 56 7.18 -8.81 11.56
N TYR A 57 7.63 -7.72 12.17
CA TYR A 57 7.83 -7.68 13.62
C TYR A 57 6.51 -7.87 14.37
N GLN A 58 5.46 -7.16 13.95
CA GLN A 58 4.13 -7.29 14.55
C GLN A 58 3.58 -8.72 14.43
N VAL A 59 3.70 -9.33 13.25
CA VAL A 59 3.31 -10.73 13.02
C VAL A 59 4.06 -11.68 13.97
N LYS A 60 5.38 -11.51 14.09
CA LYS A 60 6.22 -12.34 14.97
C LYS A 60 5.84 -12.22 16.45
N GLN A 61 5.49 -11.03 16.92
CA GLN A 61 5.16 -10.78 18.33
C GLN A 61 3.73 -11.20 18.69
N GLN A 62 2.76 -10.90 17.83
CA GLN A 62 1.34 -11.10 18.13
C GLN A 62 0.89 -12.55 17.95
N PHE A 63 1.45 -13.27 16.97
CA PHE A 63 0.94 -14.58 16.55
C PHE A 63 1.84 -15.74 17.02
N THR A 64 2.14 -15.81 18.31
CA THR A 64 2.92 -16.91 18.88
C THR A 64 2.09 -18.19 18.97
N GLY A 65 2.48 -19.23 18.24
CA GLY A 65 1.77 -20.52 18.21
C GLY A 65 0.75 -20.71 17.08
N THR A 66 0.67 -19.75 16.14
CA THR A 66 -0.18 -19.88 14.95
C THR A 66 0.37 -20.94 13.99
N LYS A 67 -0.46 -21.91 13.61
CA LYS A 67 -0.06 -23.05 12.76
C LYS A 67 -0.41 -22.87 11.28
N TRP A 68 -1.38 -22.02 10.96
CA TRP A 68 -1.86 -21.82 9.60
C TRP A 68 -2.18 -20.34 9.36
N TRP A 69 -2.04 -19.93 8.10
CA TRP A 69 -2.25 -18.56 7.64
C TRP A 69 -3.14 -18.57 6.40
N ILE A 70 -3.88 -17.49 6.19
CA ILE A 70 -4.61 -17.24 4.94
C ILE A 70 -3.88 -16.11 4.23
N GLU A 71 -3.49 -16.37 2.99
CA GLU A 71 -2.94 -15.36 2.09
C GLU A 71 -4.06 -14.87 1.16
N GLY A 72 -4.21 -13.55 1.06
CA GLY A 72 -5.14 -12.91 0.13
C GLY A 72 -4.48 -11.74 -0.56
N ASP A 73 -4.76 -11.59 -1.86
CA ASP A 73 -4.34 -10.44 -2.68
C ASP A 73 -5.53 -9.93 -3.51
N ILE A 74 -5.61 -8.62 -3.71
CA ILE A 74 -6.71 -7.99 -4.43
C ILE A 74 -6.35 -7.87 -5.91
N LYS A 75 -7.10 -8.58 -6.76
CA LYS A 75 -6.88 -8.55 -8.22
C LYS A 75 -7.20 -7.17 -8.79
N GLY A 76 -6.18 -6.49 -9.30
CA GLY A 76 -6.35 -5.21 -9.99
C GLY A 76 -6.79 -4.08 -9.06
N PHE A 77 -6.22 -4.02 -7.85
CA PHE A 77 -6.59 -3.04 -6.82
C PHE A 77 -6.75 -1.61 -7.35
N PHE A 78 -5.76 -1.08 -8.07
CA PHE A 78 -5.81 0.28 -8.62
C PHE A 78 -6.71 0.44 -9.85
N ASP A 79 -6.93 -0.62 -10.62
CA ASP A 79 -7.69 -0.58 -11.87
C ASP A 79 -9.21 -0.62 -11.61
N ASN A 80 -9.64 -1.17 -10.46
CA ASN A 80 -11.03 -1.45 -10.11
C ASN A 80 -11.59 -0.52 -9.02
N ILE A 81 -10.98 0.65 -8.80
CA ILE A 81 -11.51 1.64 -7.86
C ILE A 81 -12.72 2.32 -8.52
N ASN A 82 -13.89 2.23 -7.88
CA ASN A 82 -15.09 2.94 -8.34
C ASN A 82 -14.92 4.44 -8.06
N HIS A 83 -15.19 5.27 -9.07
CA HIS A 83 -14.97 6.71 -9.03
C HIS A 83 -16.26 7.46 -8.67
#